data_AF-A0A8D0DB73-F1
#
_entry.id   AF-A0A8D0DB73-F1
#
_cell.length_a   1.000
_cell.length_b   1.000
_cell.length_c   1.000
_cell.angle_alpha   90.00
_cell.angle_beta   90.00
_cell.angle_gamma   90.00
#
_symmetry.space_group_name_H-M   'P 1'
#
loop_
_entity.id
_entity.type
_entity.pdbx_description
1 polymer ?
#
loop_
_entity_poly.entity_id
_entity_poly.type
_entity_poly.pdbx_seq_one_letter_code
_entity_poly.pdbx_strand_id
1 'polypeptide(L)'
;LKSPHCRLQTLRLVFSCMISEEGCTSLASALSSNPSHLRVLDLSYNNPGDSGVKLLSTSLEDPNWRLDTLRYGQPTLFILFMSFI
;
A
#
# COMPACT_ATOMS: atom_id res chain seq x y z
N LEU A 1 4.12 -16.70 -9.10
CA LEU A 1 4.07 -16.14 -10.47
C LEU A 1 5.41 -15.51 -10.82
N LYS A 2 6.19 -16.11 -11.73
CA LYS A 2 7.39 -15.48 -12.33
C LYS A 2 7.19 -15.48 -13.84
N SER A 3 6.34 -14.57 -14.32
CA SER A 3 6.25 -14.30 -15.75
C SER A 3 7.12 -13.08 -16.04
N PRO A 4 8.15 -13.19 -16.89
CA PRO A 4 9.10 -12.10 -17.17
C PRO A 4 8.43 -10.86 -17.80
N HIS A 5 7.18 -11.00 -18.25
CA HIS A 5 6.39 -9.94 -18.86
C HIS A 5 5.27 -9.42 -17.95
N CYS A 6 5.08 -10.02 -16.77
CA CYS A 6 4.07 -9.56 -15.82
C CYS A 6 4.66 -8.44 -14.96
N ARG A 7 4.29 -7.19 -15.28
CA ARG A 7 4.73 -6.00 -14.57
C ARG A 7 3.56 -5.42 -13.80
N LEU A 8 3.48 -5.73 -12.51
CA LEU A 8 2.46 -5.16 -11.64
C LEU A 8 2.73 -3.67 -11.43
N GLN A 9 1.86 -2.81 -11.94
CA GLN A 9 1.97 -1.35 -11.79
C GLN A 9 1.08 -0.81 -10.67
N THR A 10 0.00 -1.51 -10.32
CA THR A 10 -0.95 -1.08 -9.30
C THR A 10 -1.29 -2.27 -8.41
N LEU A 11 -1.16 -2.09 -7.10
CA LEU A 11 -1.50 -3.06 -6.08
C LEU A 11 -2.52 -2.39 -5.15
N ARG A 12 -3.74 -2.92 -5.14
CA ARG A 12 -4.81 -2.43 -4.26
C ARG A 12 -5.12 -3.53 -3.26
N LEU A 13 -4.75 -3.28 -2.02
CA LEU A 13 -5.08 -4.12 -0.87
C LEU A 13 -6.06 -3.31 -0.03
N VAL A 14 -7.28 -3.15 -0.52
CA VAL A 14 -8.32 -2.33 0.10
C VAL A 14 -9.32 -3.22 0.83
N PHE A 15 -9.89 -2.72 1.94
CA PHE A 15 -10.95 -3.38 2.73
C PHE A 15 -10.57 -4.74 3.34
N SER A 16 -10.70 -4.89 4.66
CA SER A 16 -10.59 -6.17 5.38
C SER A 16 -9.33 -7.03 5.10
N CYS A 17 -8.25 -6.45 4.53
CA CYS A 17 -6.97 -7.16 4.41
C CYS A 17 -6.22 -7.25 5.75
N MET A 18 -6.72 -6.58 6.80
CA MET A 18 -6.14 -6.54 8.15
C MET A 18 -4.63 -6.24 8.12
N ILE A 19 -4.21 -5.38 7.18
CA ILE A 19 -2.80 -4.98 7.09
C ILE A 19 -2.47 -4.17 8.33
N SER A 20 -1.73 -4.81 9.24
CA SER A 20 -1.13 -4.21 10.43
C SER A 20 0.21 -3.57 10.08
N GLU A 21 0.87 -2.98 11.07
CA GLU A 21 2.24 -2.48 10.97
C GLU A 21 3.23 -3.57 10.48
N GLU A 22 3.08 -4.80 10.98
CA GLU A 22 3.88 -5.95 10.56
C GLU A 22 3.64 -6.30 9.09
N GLY A 23 2.38 -6.21 8.65
CA GLY A 23 2.01 -6.35 7.24
C GLY A 23 2.68 -5.28 6.36
N CYS A 24 2.77 -4.04 6.83
CA CYS A 24 3.46 -2.96 6.12
C CYS A 24 4.97 -3.19 6.03
N THR A 25 5.57 -3.74 7.09
CA THR A 25 7.00 -4.11 7.11
C THR A 25 7.28 -5.20 6.08
N SER A 26 6.42 -6.21 6.03
CA SER A 26 6.51 -7.31 5.06
C SER A 26 6.33 -6.82 3.62
N LEU A 27 5.36 -5.93 3.39
CA LEU A 27 5.14 -5.27 2.11
C LEU A 27 6.37 -4.48 1.65
N ALA A 28 6.94 -3.65 2.52
CA ALA A 28 8.12 -2.86 2.18
C ALA A 28 9.34 -3.73 1.84
N SER A 29 9.58 -4.80 2.61
CA SER A 29 10.66 -5.76 2.32
C SER A 29 10.45 -6.49 0.99
N ALA A 30 9.22 -6.89 0.67
CA ALA A 30 8.88 -7.51 -0.59
C ALA A 30 9.06 -6.54 -1.79
N LEU A 31 8.71 -5.27 -1.60
CA LEU A 31 8.83 -4.24 -2.64
C LEU A 31 10.28 -3.79 -2.86
N SER A 32 11.12 -3.80 -1.82
CA SER A 32 12.55 -3.45 -1.92
C SER A 32 13.41 -4.58 -2.49
N SER A 33 13.13 -5.83 -2.12
CA SER A 33 13.88 -7.01 -2.58
C SER A 33 13.68 -7.35 -4.06
N ASN A 34 12.57 -6.91 -4.64
CA ASN A 34 12.29 -7.03 -6.06
C ASN A 34 11.76 -5.68 -6.55
N PRO A 35 12.65 -4.78 -7.05
CA PRO A 35 12.26 -3.45 -7.49
C PRO A 35 11.17 -3.56 -8.55
N SER A 36 9.94 -3.44 -8.09
CA SER A 36 8.77 -3.71 -8.88
C SER A 36 8.50 -2.51 -9.78
N HIS A 37 7.80 -2.75 -10.89
CA HIS A 37 7.26 -1.64 -11.68
C HIS A 37 6.06 -0.97 -11.01
N LEU A 38 5.86 -1.21 -9.71
CA LEU A 38 4.71 -0.73 -8.96
C LEU A 38 4.79 0.78 -8.79
N ARG A 39 3.79 1.46 -9.36
CA ARG A 39 3.62 2.91 -9.30
C ARG A 39 2.57 3.32 -8.28
N VAL A 40 1.59 2.45 -8.01
CA VAL A 40 0.49 2.75 -7.10
C VAL A 40 0.30 1.64 -6.08
N LEU A 41 0.30 2.00 -4.81
CA LEU A 41 -0.02 1.14 -3.67
C LEU A 41 -1.21 1.75 -2.94
N ASP A 42 -2.33 1.05 -2.94
CA ASP A 42 -3.56 1.48 -2.31
C ASP A 42 -3.89 0.57 -1.12
N LEU A 43 -3.71 1.10 0.08
CA LEU A 43 -4.00 0.47 1.37
C LEU A 43 -5.24 1.11 2.03
N SER A 44 -6.06 1.88 1.28
CA SER A 44 -7.25 2.50 1.83
C SER A 44 -8.15 1.49 2.54
N TYR A 45 -8.82 1.95 3.60
CA TYR A 45 -9.64 1.11 4.48
C TYR A 45 -8.88 0.02 5.26
N ASN A 46 -7.55 0.12 5.38
CA ASN A 46 -6.77 -0.64 6.38
C ASN A 46 -6.28 0.29 7.49
N ASN A 47 -5.67 -0.32 8.52
CA ASN A 47 -5.04 0.39 9.62
C ASN A 47 -3.53 0.11 9.65
N PRO A 48 -2.75 0.66 8.69
CA PRO A 48 -1.31 0.43 8.60
C PRO A 48 -0.52 0.95 9.81
N GLY A 49 -1.12 1.84 10.63
CA GLY A 49 -0.46 2.50 11.75
C GLY A 49 0.55 3.56 11.31
N ASP A 50 0.90 4.48 12.20
CA ASP A 50 1.81 5.60 11.89
C ASP A 50 3.22 5.10 11.50
N SER A 51 3.68 4.06 12.19
CA SER A 51 4.92 3.32 11.95
C SER A 51 4.93 2.65 10.58
N GLY A 52 3.87 1.93 10.21
CA GLY A 52 3.75 1.29 8.90
C GLY A 52 3.69 2.32 7.76
N VAL A 53 2.95 3.42 7.94
CA VAL A 53 2.92 4.54 6.98
C VAL A 53 4.29 5.18 6.85
N LYS A 54 4.98 5.44 7.96
CA LYS A 54 6.33 6.02 7.94
C LYS A 54 7.29 5.12 7.19
N LEU A 55 7.27 3.81 7.45
CA LEU A 55 8.13 2.83 6.81
C LEU A 55 7.89 2.76 5.29
N LEU A 56 6.63 2.73 4.86
CA LEU A 56 6.28 2.76 3.43
C LEU A 56 6.66 4.10 2.79
N SER A 57 6.55 5.20 3.52
CA SER A 57 6.86 6.56 3.02
C SER A 57 8.37 6.82 2.92
N THR A 58 9.18 6.42 3.91
CA THR A 58 10.65 6.56 3.85
C THR A 58 11.21 5.83 2.65
N SER A 59 10.52 4.79 2.23
CA SER A 59 10.98 3.99 1.12
C SER A 59 10.64 4.58 -0.25
N LEU A 60 9.80 5.64 -0.31
CA LEU A 60 9.66 6.50 -1.50
C LEU A 60 10.92 7.32 -1.77
N GLU A 61 11.79 7.48 -0.77
CA GLU A 61 13.07 8.18 -0.92
C GLU A 61 14.15 7.28 -1.53
N ASP A 62 13.91 5.96 -1.62
CA ASP A 62 14.86 5.03 -2.24
C ASP A 62 14.79 5.18 -3.78
N PRO A 63 15.90 5.51 -4.46
CA PRO A 63 15.93 5.68 -5.92
C PRO A 63 15.60 4.40 -6.71
N ASN A 64 15.67 3.23 -6.07
CA ASN A 64 15.28 1.96 -6.66
C ASN A 64 13.78 1.67 -6.51
N TRP A 65 13.11 2.33 -5.57
CA TRP A 65 11.68 2.21 -5.38
C TRP A 65 10.95 3.26 -6.23
N ARG A 66 10.16 2.79 -7.19
CA ARG A 66 9.47 3.62 -8.20
C ARG A 66 8.01 3.92 -7.90
N LEU A 67 7.63 3.97 -6.61
CA LEU A 67 6.24 4.17 -6.24
C LEU A 67 5.90 5.66 -6.34
N ASP A 68 4.94 5.98 -7.20
CA ASP A 68 4.53 7.35 -7.46
C ASP A 68 3.38 7.78 -6.54
N THR A 69 2.60 6.81 -6.01
CA THR A 69 1.42 7.08 -5.19
C THR A 69 1.22 6.02 -4.12
N LEU A 70 1.16 6.46 -2.86
CA LEU A 70 0.72 5.68 -1.72
C LEU A 70 -0.63 6.24 -1.22
N ARG A 71 -1.66 5.39 -1.15
CA ARG A 71 -2.98 5.74 -0.57
C ARG A 71 -3.20 4.97 0.71
N TYR A 72 -3.58 5.65 1.77
CA TYR A 72 -3.94 5.06 3.07
C TYR A 72 -5.04 5.91 3.74
N GLY A 73 -5.79 5.30 4.65
CA GLY A 73 -6.92 5.94 5.33
C GLY A 73 -8.31 5.60 4.75
N GLN A 74 -9.35 5.96 5.49
CA GLN A 74 -10.75 5.93 5.04
C GLN A 74 -11.00 7.19 4.21
N PRO A 75 -11.62 7.15 3.02
CA PRO A 75 -12.12 8.36 2.40
C PRO A 75 -13.19 8.93 3.32
N THR A 76 -12.92 10.13 3.82
CA THR A 76 -13.75 10.89 4.78
C THR A 76 -15.20 11.10 4.32
N LEU A 77 -15.53 10.73 3.08
CA LEU A 77 -16.83 10.94 2.44
C LEU A 77 -17.77 9.72 2.48
N PHE A 78 -17.31 8.50 2.81
CA PHE A 78 -18.16 7.30 2.78
C PHE A 78 -18.84 6.96 4.12
N ILE A 79 -18.42 7.57 5.23
CA ILE A 79 -19.05 7.34 6.54
C ILE A 79 -20.42 8.02 6.64
N LEU A 80 -20.67 9.08 5.86
CA LEU A 80 -21.97 9.76 5.86
C LEU A 80 -23.11 8.96 5.22
N PHE A 81 -22.82 7.91 4.44
CA PHE A 81 -23.87 7.10 3.79
C PHE A 81 -24.16 5.75 4.47
N MET A 82 -23.34 5.29 5.41
CA MET A 82 -23.53 4.00 6.09
C MET A 82 -24.01 4.13 7.55
N SER A 83 -24.39 5.33 8.00
CA SER A 83 -25.05 5.55 9.31
C SER A 83 -26.58 5.71 9.21
N PHE A 84 -27.16 5.47 8.03
CA PHE A 84 -28.61 5.50 7.80
C PHE A 84 -29.07 4.34 6.91
N ILE A 85 -28.81 3.10 7.32
CA ILE A 85 -29.63 1.92 7.00
C ILE A 85 -29.70 1.06 8.26
#